data_AF-A0A5D4SQ92-F1
#
_entry.id   AF-A0A5D4SQ92-F1
#
_cell.length_a   1.000
_cell.length_b   1.000
_cell.length_c   1.000
_cell.angle_alpha   90.00
_cell.angle_beta   90.00
_cell.angle_gamma   90.00
#
_symmetry.space_group_name_H-M   'P 1'
#
loop_
_entity.id
_entity.type
_entity.pdbx_description
1 polymer ?
#
loop_
_entity_poly.entity_id
_entity_poly.type
_entity_poly.pdbx_seq_one_letter_code
_entity_poly.pdbx_strand_id
1 'polypeptide(L)' 'MNFDHALLGEKYFSLDAAQVDKSPDELVIADPEESGFYIISRESYEEGPQLAGYKILISEGE' A
#
# COMPACT_ATOMS: atom_id res chain seq x y z
N MET A 1 -16.96 -0.97 -6.07
CA MET A 1 -16.90 -1.64 -4.75
C MET A 1 -16.02 -0.76 -3.88
N ASN A 2 -16.53 -0.23 -2.78
CA ASN A 2 -15.70 0.43 -1.79
C ASN A 2 -15.06 -0.67 -0.95
N PHE A 3 -13.75 -0.85 -1.05
CA PHE A 3 -13.02 -1.60 -0.06
C PHE A 3 -12.85 -0.71 1.18
N ASP A 4 -12.77 -1.32 2.35
CA ASP A 4 -12.61 -0.57 3.59
C ASP A 4 -11.20 0.06 3.61
N HIS A 5 -11.13 1.39 3.60
CA HIS A 5 -9.85 2.11 3.81
C HIS A 5 -9.22 1.80 5.17
N ALA A 6 -9.95 1.15 6.08
CA ALA A 6 -9.39 0.59 7.30
C ALA A 6 -8.40 -0.57 7.05
N LEU A 7 -8.43 -1.19 5.85
CA LEU A 7 -7.43 -2.15 5.40
C LEU A 7 -6.14 -1.46 4.93
N LEU A 8 -6.22 -0.18 4.55
CA LEU A 8 -5.02 0.61 4.31
C LEU A 8 -4.44 0.93 5.68
N GLY A 9 -3.17 0.57 5.89
CA GLY A 9 -2.44 0.89 7.11
C GLY A 9 -2.21 2.40 7.26
N GLU A 10 -1.14 2.76 7.96
CA GLU A 10 -0.78 4.17 8.07
C GLU A 10 -0.51 4.80 6.69
N LYS A 11 -0.98 6.03 6.53
CA LYS A 11 -0.73 6.83 5.34
C LYS A 11 0.62 7.51 5.49
N TYR A 12 1.53 7.19 4.58
CA TYR A 12 2.82 7.83 4.44
C TYR A 12 2.74 8.93 3.38
N PHE A 13 3.41 10.04 3.65
CA PHE A 13 3.52 11.18 2.74
C PHE A 13 4.72 11.06 1.78
N SER A 14 5.59 10.07 2.00
CA SER A 14 6.79 9.86 1.19
C SER A 14 7.04 8.37 1.03
N LEU A 15 7.37 7.97 -0.21
CA LEU A 15 7.71 6.58 -0.54
C LEU A 15 8.89 6.07 0.29
N ASP A 16 9.91 6.92 0.47
CA ASP A 16 11.08 6.63 1.29
C ASP A 16 10.72 6.28 2.73
N ALA A 17 9.86 7.08 3.37
CA ALA A 17 9.39 6.81 4.72
C ALA A 17 8.61 5.48 4.79
N ALA A 18 7.76 5.20 3.80
CA ALA A 18 7.03 3.94 3.73
C ALA A 18 7.97 2.75 3.49
N GLN A 19 9.00 2.90 2.67
CA GLN A 19 9.97 1.85 2.35
C GLN A 19 10.88 1.51 3.53
N VAL A 20 11.27 2.51 4.32
CA VAL A 20 12.08 2.32 5.53
C VAL A 20 11.29 1.61 6.63
N ASP A 21 10.00 1.90 6.74
CA ASP A 21 9.13 1.35 7.79
C ASP A 21 8.53 -0.01 7.41
N LYS A 22 8.36 -0.26 6.11
CA LYS A 22 7.88 -1.52 5.52
C LYS A 22 8.65 -2.73 6.05
N SER A 23 7.91 -3.76 6.47
CA SER A 23 8.49 -5.08 6.70
C SER A 23 8.87 -5.78 5.38
N PRO A 24 9.82 -6.73 5.39
CA PRO A 24 10.17 -7.50 4.19
C PRO A 24 8.98 -8.25 3.57
N ASP A 25 7.97 -8.62 4.37
CA ASP A 25 6.72 -9.31 3.98
C ASP A 25 5.58 -8.36 3.58
N GLU A 26 5.79 -7.04 3.68
CA GLU A 26 4.79 -6.02 3.37
C GLU A 26 5.10 -5.32 2.05
N LEU A 27 4.09 -4.69 1.47
CA LEU A 27 4.18 -3.99 0.21
C LEU A 27 3.66 -2.56 0.34
N VAL A 28 4.34 -1.66 -0.36
CA VAL A 28 3.95 -0.25 -0.40
C VAL A 28 3.12 -0.03 -1.63
N ILE A 29 1.90 0.41 -1.42
CA ILE A 29 0.97 0.78 -2.47
C ILE A 29 0.77 2.29 -2.49
N ALA A 30 0.55 2.83 -3.68
CA ALA A 30 0.09 4.19 -3.85
C ALA A 30 -1.36 4.21 -4.29
N ASP A 31 -2.07 5.23 -3.81
CA ASP A 31 -3.37 5.62 -4.36
C ASP A 31 -3.24 5.89 -5.87
N PRO A 32 -4.28 5.67 -6.68
CA PRO A 32 -4.29 6.02 -8.10
C PRO A 32 -3.90 7.47 -8.41
N GLU A 33 -4.08 8.39 -7.45
CA GLU A 33 -3.67 9.80 -7.55
C GLU A 33 -2.22 10.06 -7.09
N GLU A 34 -1.49 9.01 -6.69
CA GLU A 34 -0.10 9.06 -6.18
C GLU A 34 0.13 10.09 -5.06
N SER A 35 -0.95 10.47 -4.35
CA SER A 35 -0.95 11.48 -3.29
C SER A 35 -0.80 10.88 -1.89
N GLY A 36 -0.58 9.57 -1.80
CA GLY A 36 -0.47 8.85 -0.53
C GLY A 36 0.08 7.45 -0.74
N PHE A 37 0.97 7.05 0.16
CA PHE A 37 1.56 5.72 0.21
C PHE A 37 1.01 4.98 1.42
N TYR A 38 0.77 3.69 1.28
CA TYR A 38 0.25 2.85 2.36
C TYR A 38 1.04 1.55 2.38
N ILE A 39 1.40 1.12 3.58
CA ILE A 39 2.03 -0.19 3.80
C ILE A 39 0.91 -1.15 4.13
N ILE A 40 0.80 -2.22 3.34
CA ILE A 40 -0.17 -3.28 3.57
C ILE A 40 0.45 -4.64 3.25
N SER A 41 -0.12 -5.70 3.80
CA SER A 41 0.21 -7.07 3.39
C SER A 41 -0.38 -7.39 2.02
N ARG A 42 0.19 -8.39 1.35
CA ARG A 42 -0.31 -8.90 0.07
C ARG A 42 -1.76 -9.35 0.13
N GLU A 43 -2.13 -10.07 1.19
CA GLU A 43 -3.51 -10.52 1.40
C GLU A 43 -4.48 -9.33 1.40
N SER A 44 -4.14 -8.27 2.14
CA SER A 44 -4.94 -7.04 2.18
C SER A 44 -5.03 -6.33 0.84
N TYR A 45 -4.00 -6.41 -0.01
CA TYR A 45 -4.02 -5.82 -1.35
C TYR A 45 -4.99 -6.54 -2.29
N GLU A 46 -5.00 -7.87 -2.22
CA GLU A 46 -5.88 -8.73 -3.02
C GLU A 46 -7.36 -8.61 -2.60
N GLU A 47 -7.62 -8.27 -1.34
CA GLU A 47 -8.98 -8.11 -0.79
C GLU A 47 -9.73 -6.88 -1.31
N GLY A 48 -9.04 -5.87 -1.86
CA GLY A 48 -9.72 -4.63 -2.23
C GLY A 48 -8.89 -3.57 -2.97
N PRO A 49 -7.74 -3.12 -2.43
CA PRO A 49 -6.92 -2.06 -3.02
C PRO A 49 -6.58 -2.31 -4.50
N GLN A 50 -6.30 -3.57 -4.87
CA GLN A 50 -6.08 -3.96 -6.27
C GLN A 50 -7.29 -3.63 -7.17
N LEU A 51 -8.51 -3.83 -6.67
CA LEU A 51 -9.76 -3.57 -7.41
C LEU A 51 -10.10 -2.07 -7.44
N ALA A 52 -9.60 -1.30 -6.48
CA ALA A 52 -9.79 0.14 -6.41
C ALA A 52 -8.78 0.95 -7.24
N GLY A 53 -7.79 0.28 -7.86
CA GLY A 53 -6.81 0.91 -8.73
C GLY A 53 -5.57 1.41 -8.00
N TYR A 54 -5.34 0.96 -6.77
CA TYR A 54 -4.06 1.16 -6.09
C TYR A 54 -2.97 0.40 -6.84
N LYS A 55 -1.76 0.95 -6.81
CA LYS A 55 -0.60 0.36 -7.49
C LYS A 55 0.48 0.03 -6.48
N ILE A 56 1.02 -1.17 -6.57
CA ILE A 56 2.22 -1.55 -5.82
C ILE A 56 3.40 -0.75 -6.39
N LEU A 57 4.04 0.04 -5.54
CA LEU A 57 5.26 0.78 -5.88
C LEU A 57 6.51 0.05 -5.39
N ILE A 58 6.43 -0.60 -4.23
CA ILE A 58 7.54 -1.37 -3.66
C ILE A 58 7.02 -2.75 -3.25
N SER A 59 7.63 -3.79 -3.80
CA SER A 59 7.34 -5.20 -3.47
C SER A 59 8.21 -5.72 -2.32
N GLU A 60 7.83 -6.88 -1.79
CA GLU A 60 8.64 -7.67 -0.85
C GLU A 60 10.06 -7.87 -1.38
N GLY A 61 11.08 -7.48 -0.61
CA GLY A 61 12.48 -7.84 -0.88
C GLY A 61 13.41 -6.86 -1.63
N GLU A 62 13.09 -5.57 -1.76
CA GLU A 62 13.97 -4.57 -2.42
C GLU A 62 14.45 -3.43 -1.51
#